data_AF-A0A8J4XCK6-F1
#
_entry.id   AF-A0A8J4XCK6-F1
#
_cell.length_a   1.000
_cell.length_b   1.000
_cell.length_c   1.000
_cell.angle_alpha   90.00
_cell.angle_beta   90.00
_cell.angle_gamma   90.00
#
_symmetry.space_group_name_H-M   'P 1'
#
loop_
_entity.id
_entity.type
_entity.pdbx_description
1 polymer ?
#
loop_
_entity_poly.entity_id
_entity_poly.type
_entity_poly.pdbx_seq_one_letter_code
_entity_poly.pdbx_strand_id
1 'polypeptide(L)' 'HTDADQSMEGHTPVEGNPHAEYGLTENIQRIVESEKANADKVPKQKVDLQTLQTLPTRAYLDQTVVPILLQGLSVLAKER' A
#
# COMPACT_ATOMS: atom_id res chain seq x y z
N HIS A 1 23.20 9.42 26.32
CA HIS A 1 22.45 8.35 25.64
C HIS A 1 21.62 9.00 24.55
N THR A 2 21.95 8.67 23.31
CA THR A 2 21.35 9.17 22.07
C THR A 2 20.06 8.41 21.76
N ASP A 3 19.17 9.10 21.05
CA ASP A 3 18.12 8.59 20.15
C ASP A 3 16.86 7.97 20.76
N ALA A 4 15.72 8.63 20.54
CA ALA A 4 14.85 8.27 19.42
C ALA A 4 13.67 9.24 19.40
N ASP A 5 13.81 10.28 18.59
CA ASP A 5 12.69 10.99 17.99
C ASP A 5 11.96 9.97 17.10
N GLN A 6 10.94 9.33 17.65
CA GLN A 6 9.86 8.75 16.85
C GLN A 6 8.62 9.57 17.17
N SER A 7 8.65 10.80 16.65
CA SER A 7 7.45 11.55 16.36
C SER A 7 6.58 10.65 15.50
N MET A 8 5.62 9.99 16.13
CA MET A 8 4.50 9.36 15.48
C MET A 8 3.72 10.51 14.88
N GLU A 9 4.10 10.92 13.66
CA GLU A 9 3.31 11.83 12.84
C GLU A 9 1.96 11.15 12.67
N GLY A 10 1.06 11.52 13.59
CA GLY A 10 -0.30 11.05 13.64
C GLY A 10 -0.86 11.25 12.25
N HIS A 11 -1.20 10.14 11.62
CA HIS A 11 -2.16 10.10 10.54
C HIS A 11 -3.27 11.07 10.93
N THR A 12 -3.32 12.24 10.28
CA THR A 12 -4.46 13.13 10.40
C THR A 12 -5.67 12.26 10.12
N PRO A 13 -6.60 12.07 11.08
CA PRO A 13 -7.85 11.40 10.78
C PRO A 13 -8.45 12.19 9.63
N VAL A 14 -8.53 11.60 8.45
CA VAL A 14 -9.19 12.25 7.33
C VAL A 14 -10.65 12.27 7.75
N GLU A 15 -11.10 13.40 8.31
CA GLU A 15 -12.50 13.64 8.67
C GLU A 15 -13.32 13.40 7.39
N GLY A 16 -13.94 12.23 7.32
CA GLY A 16 -14.66 11.79 6.12
C GLY A 16 -14.35 10.38 5.61
N ASN A 17 -13.43 9.61 6.21
CA ASN A 17 -13.25 8.21 5.78
C ASN A 17 -14.44 7.34 6.24
N PRO A 18 -15.35 6.90 5.34
CA PRO A 18 -16.58 6.17 5.71
C PRO A 18 -16.30 4.80 6.35
N HIS A 19 -15.03 4.39 6.37
CA HIS A 19 -14.56 3.13 6.96
C HIS A 19 -13.93 3.29 8.35
N ALA A 20 -13.86 4.52 8.89
CA ALA A 20 -13.31 4.77 10.22
C ALA A 20 -14.19 4.18 11.34
N GLU A 21 -15.51 4.27 11.21
CA GLU A 21 -16.46 3.79 12.24
C GLU A 21 -16.41 2.26 12.43
N TYR A 22 -15.96 1.53 11.41
CA TYR A 22 -15.92 0.07 11.40
C TYR A 22 -14.59 -0.51 11.89
N GLY A 23 -13.64 0.32 12.35
CA GLY A 23 -12.29 -0.10 12.71
C GLY A 23 -11.50 -0.71 11.55
N LEU A 24 -12.02 -0.62 10.32
CA LEU A 24 -11.42 -1.20 9.13
C LEU A 24 -10.11 -0.50 8.78
N THR A 25 -10.01 0.81 9.08
CA THR A 25 -8.78 1.58 8.95
C THR A 25 -7.62 0.99 9.76
N GLU A 26 -7.86 0.58 11.00
CA GLU A 26 -6.81 0.03 11.89
C GLU A 26 -6.43 -1.40 11.52
N ASN A 27 -7.40 -2.19 11.06
CA ASN A 27 -7.16 -3.53 10.51
C ASN A 27 -6.30 -3.47 9.24
N ILE A 28 -6.62 -2.56 8.33
CA ILE A 28 -5.84 -2.34 7.11
C ILE A 28 -4.42 -1.86 7.47
N GLN A 29 -4.27 -0.95 8.43
CA GLN A 29 -2.97 -0.47 8.87
C GLN A 29 -2.07 -1.61 9.37
N ARG A 30 -2.61 -2.52 10.19
CA ARG A 30 -1.89 -3.70 10.70
C ARG A 30 -1.50 -4.68 9.59
N ILE A 31 -2.40 -4.92 8.64
CA ILE A 31 -2.12 -5.77 7.47
C ILE A 31 -0.98 -5.15 6.66
N VAL A 32 -1.08 -3.86 6.34
CA VAL A 32 -0.05 -3.13 5.59
C VAL A 32 1.30 -3.16 6.30
N GLU A 33 1.33 -2.97 7.61
CA GLU A 33 2.58 -3.01 8.39
C GLU A 33 3.20 -4.40 8.40
N SER A 34 2.38 -5.45 8.53
CA SER A 34 2.85 -6.83 8.42
C SER A 34 3.39 -7.19 7.03
N GLU A 35 2.87 -6.57 5.97
CA GLU A 35 3.29 -6.79 4.58
C GLU A 35 4.49 -5.92 4.16
N LYS A 36 4.65 -4.71 4.73
CA LYS A 36 5.68 -3.72 4.35
C LYS A 36 7.12 -4.23 4.55
N ALA A 37 7.33 -5.15 5.50
CA ALA A 37 8.63 -5.77 5.74
C ALA A 37 9.14 -6.64 4.56
N ASN A 38 8.29 -6.95 3.56
CA ASN A 38 8.63 -7.84 2.45
C ASN A 38 8.77 -7.12 1.08
N ALA A 39 8.43 -5.82 0.99
CA ALA A 39 8.23 -5.13 -0.29
C ALA A 39 9.51 -4.69 -1.03
N ASP A 40 10.67 -4.67 -0.38
CA ASP A 40 11.87 -3.98 -0.90
C ASP A 40 12.69 -4.79 -1.92
N LYS A 41 12.32 -6.04 -2.20
CA LYS A 41 13.13 -6.94 -3.05
C LYS A 41 12.26 -7.72 -4.02
N VAL A 42 11.56 -7.03 -4.92
CA VAL A 42 10.98 -7.70 -6.10
C VAL A 42 11.92 -7.46 -7.29
N PRO A 43 12.89 -8.38 -7.55
CA PRO A 43 13.63 -8.34 -8.81
C PRO A 43 12.64 -8.51 -9.97
N LYS A 44 13.02 -8.04 -11.17
CA LYS A 44 12.30 -8.24 -12.45
C LYS A 44 12.27 -9.71 -12.89
N GLN A 45 12.20 -10.64 -11.94
CA GLN A 45 12.06 -12.06 -12.16
C GLN A 45 10.70 -12.29 -12.81
N LYS A 46 10.70 -13.15 -13.83
CA LYS A 46 9.49 -13.51 -14.57
C LYS A 46 8.42 -13.92 -13.57
N VAL A 47 7.36 -13.14 -13.54
CA VAL A 47 6.22 -13.31 -12.66
C VAL A 47 5.47 -14.55 -13.14
N ASP A 48 5.61 -15.65 -12.41
CA ASP A 48 4.92 -16.90 -12.70
C ASP A 48 3.45 -16.81 -12.22
N LEU A 49 2.53 -17.48 -12.93
CA LEU A 49 1.11 -17.43 -12.57
C LEU A 49 0.84 -18.03 -11.19
N GLN A 50 1.59 -19.07 -10.79
CA GLN A 50 1.41 -19.67 -9.47
C GLN A 50 1.95 -18.78 -8.36
N THR A 51 3.03 -18.03 -8.61
CA THR A 51 3.52 -17.07 -7.62
C THR A 51 2.51 -15.96 -7.43
N LEU A 52 1.95 -15.38 -8.51
CA LEU A 52 0.89 -14.36 -8.41
C LEU A 52 -0.30 -14.78 -7.55
N GLN A 53 -0.72 -16.05 -7.63
CA GLN A 53 -1.89 -16.52 -6.87
C GLN A 53 -1.66 -16.64 -5.35
N THR A 54 -0.39 -16.71 -4.93
CA THR A 54 -0.02 -16.87 -3.51
C THR A 54 0.51 -15.58 -2.89
N LEU A 55 0.60 -14.51 -3.69
CA LEU A 55 1.11 -13.23 -3.23
C LEU A 55 0.15 -12.56 -2.23
N PRO A 56 0.70 -11.82 -1.25
CA PRO A 56 -0.09 -10.91 -0.46
C PRO A 56 -0.78 -9.86 -1.36
N THR A 57 -1.99 -9.42 -0.99
CA THR A 57 -2.87 -8.64 -1.88
C THR A 57 -2.20 -7.37 -2.39
N ARG A 58 -1.43 -6.68 -1.55
CA ARG A 58 -0.72 -5.45 -1.95
C ARG A 58 0.31 -5.72 -3.05
N ALA A 59 1.11 -6.77 -2.89
CA ALA A 59 2.13 -7.13 -3.87
C ALA A 59 1.52 -7.63 -5.19
N TYR A 60 0.37 -8.32 -5.13
CA TYR A 60 -0.38 -8.72 -6.32
C TYR A 60 -0.82 -7.49 -7.13
N LEU A 61 -1.39 -6.48 -6.45
CA LEU A 61 -1.82 -5.23 -7.10
C LEU A 61 -0.63 -4.47 -7.69
N ASP A 62 0.49 -4.38 -6.97
CA ASP A 62 1.72 -3.70 -7.41
C ASP A 62 2.29 -4.32 -8.69
N GLN A 63 2.21 -5.64 -8.85
CA GLN A 63 2.72 -6.34 -10.03
C GLN A 63 1.75 -6.40 -11.21
N THR A 64 0.45 -6.16 -11.01
CA THR A 64 -0.57 -6.37 -12.06
C THR A 64 -1.15 -5.07 -12.60
N VAL A 65 -1.63 -4.18 -11.72
CA VAL A 65 -2.49 -3.05 -12.13
C VAL A 65 -1.99 -1.70 -11.67
N VAL A 66 -1.21 -1.60 -10.59
CA VAL A 66 -0.77 -0.31 -10.04
C VAL A 66 0.01 0.54 -11.05
N PRO A 67 0.95 0.00 -11.87
CA PRO A 67 1.68 0.81 -12.84
C PRO A 67 0.77 1.53 -13.84
N ILE A 68 -0.25 0.83 -14.36
CA ILE A 68 -1.18 1.42 -15.33
C ILE A 68 -2.18 2.38 -14.66
N LEU A 69 -2.61 2.07 -13.43
CA LEU A 69 -3.51 2.94 -12.67
C LEU A 69 -2.83 4.27 -12.34
N LEU A 70 -1.59 4.26 -11.84
CA LEU A 70 -0.86 5.50 -11.54
C LEU A 70 -0.66 6.37 -12.79
N GLN A 71 -0.34 5.74 -13.92
CA GLN A 71 -0.24 6.44 -15.19
C GLN A 71 -1.58 7.07 -15.60
N GLY A 72 -2.66 6.29 -15.59
CA GLY A 72 -4.00 6.75 -15.98
C GLY A 72 -4.54 7.85 -15.07
N LEU A 73 -4.38 7.70 -13.75
CA LEU A 73 -4.78 8.72 -12.77
C LEU A 73 -4.00 10.02 -12.95
N SER A 74 -2.69 9.94 -13.24
CA SER A 74 -1.86 11.12 -13.49
C SER A 74 -2.28 11.88 -14.75
N VAL A 75 -2.72 11.18 -15.79
CA VAL A 75 -3.27 11.80 -17.00
C VAL A 75 -4.64 12.41 -16.72
N LEU A 76 -5.54 11.64 -16.09
CA LEU A 76 -6.88 12.09 -15.75
C LEU A 76 -6.88 13.36 -14.89
N ALA A 77 -6.00 13.42 -13.89
CA ALA A 77 -5.85 14.58 -13.01
C ALA A 77 -5.23 15.81 -13.70
N LYS A 78 -4.60 15.64 -14.87
CA LYS A 78 -4.09 16.77 -15.68
C LYS A 78 -5.13 17.28 -16.68
N GLU A 79 -6.03 16.42 -17.14
CA GLU A 79 -7.06 16.76 -18.14
C GLU A 79 -8.38 17.26 -17.53
N ARG A 80 -8.50 17.25 -16.20
CA ARG A 80 -9.67 17.65 -15.42
C ARG A 80 -9.30 18.72 -14.41
#